data_AF-A0A9E6AHC0-F1
#
_entry.id   AF-A0A9E6AHC0-F1
#
_cell.length_a   1.000
_cell.length_b   1.000
_cell.length_c   1.000
_cell.angle_alpha   90.00
_cell.angle_beta   90.00
_cell.angle_gamma   90.00
#
_symmetry.space_group_name_H-M   'P 1'
#
loop_
_entity.id
_entity.type
_entity.pdbx_description
1 polymer ?
#
loop_
_entity_poly.entity_id
_entity_poly.type
_entity_poly.pdbx_seq_one_letter_code
_entity_poly.pdbx_strand_id
1 'polypeptide(L)'
;MTFSPLGIRNPLRRKAHWLSRASGIGIAASLTLPTSAPAQSTSAPAEPATTTEPATAEADAKATPPLFEIHDGQLFFARDGKTFPFPLPAPAKALHIVGKRVYVAIGEQGVALVALDAKGDTVVEKLIPISHGQVTGFITDGNGIWMKVDSAHAIRLHGAANTSPPAPITPVEATPVAAPAKPTPKAPAPPRPAGPSRAAVKIAKIFNGQVLLDAGKNAGLRAGDRFRVVRGEQISDEGGAFDGEREVGVLVVDSVSPTAARARIWRGDRVLPGDRLEPANKKTDASLVYPRQLFGFVETEVHVRPILNVGETGFGTIVDANATYYAEDYYVGLRSQPFGIGRTGGRTAFTQTLLAEGGYNSRPFAIGLGVGLTSVFGDLSDMFEITSISDDEFGLARRDETQSGPQWEESTQELQHAFALNQRVRLGAMDGLNLTVANTLLYFSGSDANEPNEEHDGFTYAGTNAKLTIPLAQRADLFLEGGGGVSGYAFGAIGVFGWIRGNGGPGSLGMLASAGGAGVWSSVSRTNVWYGYTEEKQIQVGGPMVSAGVRYRFGLEDRRAAR
;
A
#
# COMPACT_ATOMS: atom_id res chain seq x y z
N MET A 1 22.48 -36.50 -46.07
CA MET A 1 21.44 -35.65 -46.69
C MET A 1 21.65 -34.23 -46.20
N THR A 2 22.20 -33.40 -47.05
CA THR A 2 22.56 -31.99 -46.82
C THR A 2 21.47 -31.11 -47.44
N PHE A 3 21.01 -30.09 -46.71
CA PHE A 3 20.16 -29.03 -47.26
C PHE A 3 20.78 -27.66 -46.96
N SER A 4 21.05 -26.91 -48.03
CA SER A 4 21.47 -25.50 -48.03
C SER A 4 20.27 -24.57 -47.86
N PRO A 5 20.43 -23.38 -47.24
CA PRO A 5 19.37 -22.37 -47.21
C PRO A 5 19.47 -21.42 -48.41
N LEU A 6 18.33 -21.23 -49.08
CA LEU A 6 18.12 -20.22 -50.12
C LEU A 6 17.98 -18.83 -49.49
N GLY A 7 18.74 -17.86 -50.03
CA GLY A 7 18.59 -16.45 -49.74
C GLY A 7 17.40 -15.83 -50.48
N ILE A 8 16.69 -14.94 -49.79
CA ILE A 8 15.69 -14.04 -50.40
C ILE A 8 16.05 -12.61 -50.01
N ARG A 9 16.31 -11.80 -51.04
CA ARG A 9 16.58 -10.35 -50.98
C ARG A 9 15.29 -9.59 -50.70
N ASN A 10 15.39 -8.55 -49.87
CA ASN A 10 14.28 -7.65 -49.52
C ASN A 10 14.55 -6.27 -50.12
N PRO A 11 13.73 -5.76 -51.08
CA PRO A 11 13.76 -4.36 -51.45
C PRO A 11 12.52 -3.65 -50.92
N LEU A 12 12.69 -2.49 -50.30
CA LEU A 12 11.92 -1.25 -50.55
C LEU A 12 12.06 -0.28 -49.36
N ARG A 13 13.03 0.64 -49.50
CA ARG A 13 12.96 1.97 -48.87
C ARG A 13 11.89 2.78 -49.59
N ARG A 14 10.91 3.31 -48.85
CA ARG A 14 10.19 4.53 -49.26
C ARG A 14 10.11 5.52 -48.10
N LYS A 15 10.56 6.73 -48.42
CA LYS A 15 10.53 7.95 -47.61
C LYS A 15 9.09 8.45 -47.48
N ALA A 16 8.74 8.99 -46.32
CA ALA A 16 7.63 9.92 -46.16
C ALA A 16 8.12 11.13 -45.34
N HIS A 17 8.00 12.31 -45.94
CA HIS A 17 8.16 13.64 -45.34
C HIS A 17 6.78 14.33 -45.33
N TRP A 18 6.65 15.38 -44.50
CA TRP A 18 5.51 16.31 -44.28
C TRP A 18 4.55 15.88 -43.15
N LEU A 19 4.13 16.70 -42.17
CA LEU A 19 3.99 18.15 -42.04
C LEU A 19 4.18 18.59 -40.55
N SER A 20 4.82 19.73 -40.30
CA SER A 20 4.72 20.47 -39.04
C SER A 20 4.11 21.84 -39.30
N ARG A 21 3.12 22.24 -38.48
CA ARG A 21 2.75 23.64 -38.18
C ARG A 21 1.59 23.64 -37.19
N ALA A 22 1.86 24.09 -35.97
CA ALA A 22 0.88 24.78 -35.12
C ALA A 22 1.62 25.60 -34.04
N SER A 23 1.48 26.91 -34.18
CA SER A 23 1.50 27.97 -33.15
C SER A 23 1.04 27.49 -31.76
N GLY A 24 1.63 27.88 -30.63
CA GLY A 24 2.08 29.23 -30.26
C GLY A 24 1.11 29.80 -29.21
N ILE A 25 1.23 29.35 -27.94
CA ILE A 25 0.57 29.95 -26.77
C ILE A 25 1.58 29.91 -25.63
N GLY A 26 2.10 31.09 -25.27
CA GLY A 26 2.97 31.25 -24.10
C GLY A 26 2.12 31.43 -22.83
N ILE A 27 2.35 30.57 -21.85
CA ILE A 27 1.89 30.78 -20.47
C ILE A 27 3.15 30.73 -19.60
N ALA A 28 3.56 31.90 -19.10
CA ALA A 28 4.61 32.00 -18.10
C ALA A 28 3.99 31.70 -16.73
N ALA A 29 4.41 30.60 -16.11
CA ALA A 29 4.12 30.31 -14.70
C ALA A 29 5.48 30.15 -13.98
N SER A 30 5.88 31.21 -13.28
CA SER A 30 7.04 31.20 -12.40
C SER A 30 6.64 30.50 -11.10
N LEU A 31 7.11 29.26 -10.89
CA LEU A 31 7.03 28.58 -9.60
C LEU A 31 8.42 28.57 -8.96
N THR A 32 8.61 29.39 -7.93
CA THR A 32 9.78 29.38 -7.06
C THR A 32 9.66 28.19 -6.09
N LEU A 33 10.56 27.22 -6.22
CA LEU A 33 10.77 26.16 -5.23
C LEU A 33 11.70 26.65 -4.12
N PRO A 34 11.49 26.27 -2.84
CA PRO A 34 12.40 26.59 -1.77
C PRO A 34 13.65 25.70 -1.83
N THR A 35 14.82 26.33 -1.96
CA THR A 35 16.13 25.71 -1.73
C THR A 35 16.33 25.48 -0.24
N SER A 36 16.35 24.21 0.19
CA SER A 36 16.85 23.82 1.52
C SER A 36 18.38 23.81 1.51
N ALA A 37 18.99 24.63 2.38
CA ALA A 37 20.43 24.69 2.60
C ALA A 37 20.98 23.38 3.21
N PRO A 38 22.23 22.99 2.89
CA PRO A 38 22.85 21.81 3.49
C PRO A 38 23.25 22.07 4.95
N ALA A 39 22.92 21.13 5.83
CA ALA A 39 23.35 21.12 7.22
C ALA A 39 24.85 20.80 7.31
N GLN A 40 25.61 21.71 7.91
CA GLN A 40 27.02 21.51 8.26
C GLN A 40 27.16 20.45 9.35
N SER A 41 27.92 19.41 9.05
CA SER A 41 28.45 18.43 10.02
C SER A 41 29.53 19.10 10.86
N THR A 42 29.26 19.30 12.15
CA THR A 42 30.28 19.72 13.13
C THR A 42 30.94 18.49 13.74
N SER A 43 32.24 18.36 13.50
CA SER A 43 33.16 17.40 14.11
C SER A 43 33.19 17.49 15.64
N ALA A 44 33.18 16.33 16.30
CA ALA A 44 33.37 16.18 17.74
C ALA A 44 34.81 16.55 18.18
N PRO A 45 35.01 17.19 19.34
CA PRO A 45 36.33 17.37 19.93
C PRO A 45 36.72 16.21 20.86
N ALA A 46 38.03 15.97 20.91
CA ALA A 46 38.72 14.93 21.66
C ALA A 46 38.59 15.02 23.19
N GLU A 47 38.63 13.84 23.83
CA GLU A 47 38.78 13.63 25.27
C GLU A 47 40.06 14.27 25.84
N PRO A 48 39.99 14.80 27.09
CA PRO A 48 41.15 14.85 27.95
C PRO A 48 40.99 14.05 29.26
N ALA A 49 42.15 13.56 29.69
CA ALA A 49 42.51 12.77 30.86
C ALA A 49 41.74 13.00 32.17
N THR A 50 41.47 11.88 32.85
CA THR A 50 40.95 11.76 34.22
C THR A 50 42.06 11.98 35.27
N THR A 51 41.80 12.87 36.23
CA THR A 51 42.59 13.07 37.45
C THR A 51 41.78 12.67 38.69
N THR A 52 42.47 12.10 39.67
CA THR A 52 41.99 11.38 40.86
C THR A 52 41.54 12.30 42.03
N GLU A 53 40.48 11.86 42.75
CA GLU A 53 40.10 12.08 44.19
C GLU A 53 39.71 13.49 44.72
N PRO A 54 39.00 13.64 45.88
CA PRO A 54 38.47 12.63 46.82
C PRO A 54 36.98 12.79 47.24
N ALA A 55 36.53 11.80 48.03
CA ALA A 55 35.21 11.65 48.63
C ALA A 55 34.73 12.85 49.47
N THR A 56 33.42 13.13 49.40
CA THR A 56 32.67 13.81 50.48
C THR A 56 31.28 13.18 50.56
N ALA A 57 30.91 12.77 51.77
CA ALA A 57 29.64 12.14 52.12
C ALA A 57 28.46 13.10 51.89
N GLU A 58 27.40 12.60 51.26
CA GLU A 58 26.11 13.31 51.18
C GLU A 58 24.99 12.39 51.65
N ALA A 59 24.14 12.98 52.48
CA ALA A 59 23.25 12.33 53.41
C ALA A 59 22.02 11.70 52.74
N ASP A 60 21.50 10.65 53.38
CA ASP A 60 20.24 9.99 53.07
C ASP A 60 19.08 10.99 52.97
N ALA A 61 18.77 11.42 51.75
CA ALA A 61 17.55 12.13 51.42
C ALA A 61 16.38 11.13 51.49
N LYS A 62 15.63 11.24 52.59
CA LYS A 62 14.33 10.57 52.81
C LYS A 62 13.46 10.72 51.55
N ALA A 63 13.27 9.62 50.82
CA ALA A 63 12.52 9.58 49.57
C ALA A 63 11.16 10.27 49.74
N THR A 64 10.94 11.35 48.99
CA THR A 64 9.63 12.01 48.90
C THR A 64 8.64 10.99 48.33
N PRO A 65 7.46 10.77 48.97
CA PRO A 65 6.53 9.73 48.52
C PRO A 65 6.12 9.94 47.06
N PRO A 66 5.83 8.85 46.31
CA PRO A 66 5.49 8.93 44.91
C PRO A 66 4.25 9.80 44.69
N LEU A 67 4.33 10.67 43.69
CA LEU A 67 3.32 11.67 43.33
C LEU A 67 1.99 11.03 42.86
N PHE A 68 1.99 9.75 42.47
CA PHE A 68 0.83 9.02 41.94
C PHE A 68 0.80 7.56 42.41
N GLU A 69 -0.40 7.08 42.74
CA GLU A 69 -0.65 5.68 43.15
C GLU A 69 -1.96 5.17 42.53
N ILE A 70 -2.09 3.84 42.37
CA ILE A 70 -3.34 3.21 41.95
C ILE A 70 -3.90 2.40 43.13
N HIS A 71 -5.12 2.71 43.54
CA HIS A 71 -5.88 1.94 44.54
C HIS A 71 -7.21 1.51 43.91
N ASP A 72 -7.49 0.20 43.92
CA ASP A 72 -8.74 -0.39 43.39
C ASP A 72 -9.10 0.05 41.96
N GLY A 73 -8.10 0.23 41.11
CA GLY A 73 -8.28 0.67 39.72
C GLY A 73 -8.56 2.16 39.57
N GLN A 74 -8.44 2.96 40.63
CA GLN A 74 -8.54 4.42 40.59
C GLN A 74 -7.14 5.04 40.77
N LEU A 75 -6.83 6.06 39.97
CA LEU A 75 -5.58 6.82 40.11
C LEU A 75 -5.75 7.86 41.22
N PHE A 76 -4.78 7.93 42.12
CA PHE A 76 -4.67 8.95 43.15
C PHE A 76 -3.39 9.76 42.90
N PHE A 77 -3.45 11.06 43.17
CA PHE A 77 -2.26 11.90 43.20
C PHE A 77 -2.07 12.50 44.60
N ALA A 78 -0.83 12.51 45.07
CA ALA A 78 -0.48 13.04 46.39
C ALA A 78 0.05 14.48 46.27
N ARG A 79 -0.55 15.43 46.97
CA ARG A 79 -0.09 16.83 47.04
C ARG A 79 -0.24 17.35 48.47
N ASP A 80 0.82 17.95 49.00
CA ASP A 80 0.85 18.53 50.35
C ASP A 80 0.41 17.56 51.46
N GLY A 81 0.82 16.28 51.34
CA GLY A 81 0.46 15.22 52.27
C GLY A 81 -0.98 14.73 52.20
N LYS A 82 -1.77 15.18 51.21
CA LYS A 82 -3.14 14.73 50.94
C LYS A 82 -3.22 13.97 49.62
N THR A 83 -3.97 12.89 49.60
CA THR A 83 -4.26 12.12 48.39
C THR A 83 -5.61 12.53 47.79
N PHE A 84 -5.63 12.76 46.49
CA PHE A 84 -6.82 13.17 45.75
C PHE A 84 -7.12 12.15 44.65
N PRO A 85 -8.38 11.67 44.54
CA PRO A 85 -8.77 10.81 43.43
C PRO A 85 -8.74 11.59 42.12
N PHE A 86 -8.15 11.00 41.09
CA PHE A 86 -8.15 11.53 39.74
C PHE A 86 -9.10 10.73 38.85
N PRO A 87 -10.14 11.35 38.26
CA PRO A 87 -11.10 10.64 37.43
C PRO A 87 -10.46 10.23 36.10
N LEU A 88 -10.46 8.92 35.82
CA LEU A 88 -10.08 8.35 34.53
C LEU A 88 -11.32 7.78 33.81
N PRO A 89 -11.30 7.72 32.46
CA PRO A 89 -12.43 7.19 31.69
C PRO A 89 -12.62 5.66 31.82
N ALA A 90 -11.62 4.95 32.35
CA ALA A 90 -11.66 3.54 32.68
C ALA A 90 -10.70 3.21 33.85
N PRO A 91 -10.85 2.04 34.51
CA PRO A 91 -10.00 1.65 35.62
C PRO A 91 -8.52 1.56 35.24
N ALA A 92 -7.66 2.19 36.03
CA ALA A 92 -6.21 2.12 35.92
C ALA A 92 -5.70 0.71 36.23
N LYS A 93 -4.85 0.17 35.37
CA LYS A 93 -4.23 -1.16 35.50
C LYS A 93 -2.77 -1.07 35.90
N ALA A 94 -2.05 -0.09 35.36
CA ALA A 94 -0.65 0.18 35.65
C ALA A 94 -0.34 1.66 35.39
N LEU A 95 0.74 2.17 35.97
CA LEU A 95 1.26 3.50 35.69
C LEU A 95 2.75 3.45 35.39
N HIS A 96 3.24 4.41 34.62
CA HIS A 96 4.66 4.63 34.38
C HIS A 96 4.95 6.14 34.32
N ILE A 97 5.97 6.60 35.06
CA ILE A 97 6.27 8.03 35.23
C ILE A 97 7.55 8.37 34.47
N VAL A 98 7.47 9.36 33.58
CA VAL A 98 8.63 9.90 32.85
C VAL A 98 8.62 11.42 32.95
N GLY A 99 9.54 11.96 33.76
CA GLY A 99 9.59 13.38 34.08
C GLY A 99 8.30 13.85 34.76
N LYS A 100 7.61 14.83 34.14
CA LYS A 100 6.34 15.39 34.64
C LYS A 100 5.09 14.72 34.05
N ARG A 101 5.27 13.65 33.27
CA ARG A 101 4.20 12.92 32.59
C ARG A 101 4.01 11.55 33.21
N VAL A 102 2.76 11.16 33.38
CA VAL A 102 2.35 9.85 33.89
C VAL A 102 1.52 9.16 32.81
N TYR A 103 2.02 8.03 32.36
CA TYR A 103 1.33 7.13 31.44
C TYR A 103 0.51 6.15 32.28
N VAL A 104 -0.80 6.11 32.09
CA VAL A 104 -1.70 5.24 32.84
C VAL A 104 -2.39 4.27 31.89
N ALA A 105 -2.15 2.98 32.09
CA ALA A 105 -2.81 1.92 31.33
C ALA A 105 -4.25 1.78 31.81
N ILE A 106 -5.23 1.91 30.90
CA ILE A 106 -6.67 1.91 31.22
C ILE A 106 -7.41 0.77 30.51
N GLY A 107 -6.73 -0.38 30.36
CA GLY A 107 -7.30 -1.60 29.79
C GLY A 107 -7.58 -1.50 28.29
N GLU A 108 -8.79 -1.86 27.87
CA GLU A 108 -9.23 -1.85 26.46
C GLU A 108 -9.29 -0.43 25.85
N GLN A 109 -9.33 0.62 26.68
CA GLN A 109 -9.34 2.00 26.22
C GLN A 109 -7.95 2.54 25.85
N GLY A 110 -6.88 1.77 26.11
CA GLY A 110 -5.51 2.16 25.78
C GLY A 110 -4.76 2.82 26.93
N VAL A 111 -4.12 3.96 26.66
CA VAL A 111 -3.28 4.69 27.62
C VAL A 111 -3.77 6.13 27.78
N ALA A 112 -3.92 6.60 29.03
CA ALA A 112 -4.10 7.99 29.35
C ALA A 112 -2.76 8.64 29.72
N LEU A 113 -2.40 9.73 29.04
CA LEU A 113 -1.26 10.57 29.37
C LEU A 113 -1.75 11.68 30.31
N VAL A 114 -1.31 11.63 31.56
CA VAL A 114 -1.63 12.62 32.59
C VAL A 114 -0.40 13.50 32.82
N ALA A 115 -0.60 14.82 32.83
CA ALA A 115 0.44 15.79 33.13
C ALA A 115 0.00 16.69 34.29
N LEU A 116 0.98 17.25 35.00
CA LEU A 116 0.74 18.39 35.89
C LEU A 116 0.76 19.68 35.09
N ASP A 117 -0.28 20.49 35.22
CA ASP A 117 -0.31 21.83 34.65
C ASP A 117 0.60 22.81 35.44
N ALA A 118 0.66 24.07 35.01
CA ALA A 118 1.49 25.09 35.67
C ALA A 118 1.06 25.41 37.11
N LYS A 119 -0.17 25.06 37.51
CA LYS A 119 -0.72 25.25 38.86
C LYS A 119 -0.53 24.01 39.74
N GLY A 120 0.02 22.92 39.17
CA GLY A 120 0.16 21.64 39.82
C GLY A 120 -1.14 20.84 39.85
N ASP A 121 -2.12 21.20 39.02
CA ASP A 121 -3.35 20.42 38.84
C ASP A 121 -3.11 19.33 37.80
N THR A 122 -3.70 18.16 38.02
CA THR A 122 -3.58 17.02 37.11
C THR A 122 -4.57 17.16 35.96
N VAL A 123 -4.11 16.97 34.73
CA VAL A 123 -4.95 17.00 33.53
C VAL A 123 -4.62 15.82 32.61
N VAL A 124 -5.64 15.25 31.97
CA VAL A 124 -5.44 14.26 30.89
C VAL A 124 -5.02 15.03 29.64
N GLU A 125 -3.74 15.01 29.30
CA GLU A 125 -3.17 15.68 28.13
C GLU A 125 -3.60 14.96 26.84
N LYS A 126 -3.63 13.62 26.86
CA LYS A 126 -3.89 12.80 25.67
C LYS A 126 -4.43 11.42 26.03
N LEU A 127 -5.34 10.90 25.21
CA LEU A 127 -5.73 9.48 25.20
C LEU A 127 -5.12 8.82 23.96
N ILE A 128 -4.46 7.68 24.15
CA ILE A 128 -3.84 6.88 23.10
C ILE A 128 -4.63 5.57 23.01
N PRO A 129 -5.59 5.46 22.06
CA PRO A 129 -6.42 4.27 21.94
C PRO A 129 -5.63 3.08 21.36
N ILE A 130 -6.08 1.87 21.66
CA ILE A 130 -5.60 0.63 21.04
C ILE A 130 -6.71 -0.01 20.21
N SER A 131 -6.35 -0.76 19.15
CA SER A 131 -7.34 -1.43 18.29
C SER A 131 -7.81 -2.78 18.83
N HIS A 132 -6.94 -3.51 19.53
CA HIS A 132 -7.20 -4.86 20.05
C HIS A 132 -6.43 -5.13 21.35
N GLY A 133 -7.00 -5.95 22.23
CA GLY A 133 -6.40 -6.34 23.51
C GLY A 133 -6.69 -5.35 24.64
N GLN A 134 -5.97 -5.51 25.76
CA GLN A 134 -6.01 -4.58 26.90
C GLN A 134 -4.58 -4.17 27.26
N VAL A 135 -4.34 -2.88 27.50
CA VAL A 135 -3.05 -2.41 28.00
C VAL A 135 -2.97 -2.72 29.49
N THR A 136 -1.98 -3.52 29.88
CA THR A 136 -1.80 -3.99 31.26
C THR A 136 -0.54 -3.46 31.92
N GLY A 137 0.37 -2.84 31.17
CA GLY A 137 1.62 -2.33 31.70
C GLY A 137 2.44 -1.53 30.71
N PHE A 138 3.66 -1.20 31.10
CA PHE A 138 4.64 -0.48 30.28
C PHE A 138 6.01 -1.17 30.38
N ILE A 139 6.79 -1.08 29.30
CA ILE A 139 8.18 -1.54 29.22
C ILE A 139 9.01 -0.36 28.74
N THR A 140 10.14 -0.09 29.40
CA THR A 140 11.09 0.96 28.99
C THR A 140 12.28 0.33 28.30
N ASP A 141 12.67 0.88 27.16
CA ASP A 141 13.90 0.51 26.45
C ASP A 141 14.63 1.77 25.97
N GLY A 142 15.74 2.10 26.64
CA GLY A 142 16.56 3.28 26.40
C GLY A 142 15.74 4.58 26.35
N ASN A 143 15.38 4.99 25.13
CA ASN A 143 14.68 6.25 24.83
C ASN A 143 13.17 6.10 24.60
N GLY A 144 12.61 4.88 24.70
CA GLY A 144 11.22 4.59 24.38
C GLY A 144 10.41 4.02 25.56
N ILE A 145 9.12 4.37 25.59
CA ILE A 145 8.12 3.72 26.45
C ILE A 145 7.21 2.90 25.55
N TRP A 146 7.20 1.59 25.76
CA TRP A 146 6.35 0.64 25.06
C TRP A 146 5.17 0.25 25.96
N MET A 147 4.00 0.05 25.37
CA MET A 147 2.83 -0.45 26.08
C MET A 147 2.82 -1.99 26.06
N LYS A 148 2.60 -2.63 27.20
CA LYS A 148 2.35 -4.07 27.28
C LYS A 148 0.87 -4.32 27.01
N VAL A 149 0.56 -4.98 25.89
CA VAL A 149 -0.80 -5.30 25.47
C VAL A 149 -1.04 -6.80 25.62
N ASP A 150 -1.95 -7.18 26.53
CA ASP A 150 -2.40 -8.56 26.64
C ASP A 150 -3.61 -8.76 25.72
N SER A 151 -3.52 -9.72 24.81
CA SER A 151 -4.60 -10.09 23.90
C SER A 151 -4.93 -11.57 24.05
N ALA A 152 -6.23 -11.89 24.06
CA ALA A 152 -6.72 -13.26 24.07
C ALA A 152 -7.36 -13.56 22.72
N HIS A 153 -6.80 -14.52 21.99
CA HIS A 153 -7.33 -15.02 20.74
C HIS A 153 -7.75 -16.47 20.91
N ALA A 154 -9.03 -16.77 20.68
CA ALA A 154 -9.50 -18.14 20.60
C ALA A 154 -9.28 -18.64 19.16
N ILE A 155 -8.34 -19.57 18.99
CA ILE A 155 -8.16 -20.30 17.74
C ILE A 155 -8.89 -21.64 17.90
N ARG A 156 -9.83 -21.94 16.99
CA ARG A 156 -10.52 -23.23 16.98
C ARG A 156 -9.52 -24.31 16.53
N LEU A 157 -8.98 -25.06 17.47
CA LEU A 157 -8.15 -26.22 17.17
C LEU A 157 -8.99 -27.27 16.43
N HIS A 158 -8.56 -27.63 15.22
CA HIS A 158 -9.11 -28.78 14.51
C HIS A 158 -8.51 -30.05 15.13
N GLY A 159 -9.34 -31.00 15.59
CA GLY A 159 -8.85 -32.33 16.00
C GLY A 159 -9.37 -32.95 17.31
N ALA A 160 -10.29 -32.33 18.06
CA ALA A 160 -10.92 -33.00 19.21
C ALA A 160 -12.18 -33.78 18.79
N ALA A 161 -12.02 -34.75 17.90
CA ALA A 161 -13.02 -35.79 17.69
C ALA A 161 -12.58 -37.06 18.44
N ASN A 162 -13.39 -37.45 19.42
CA ASN A 162 -13.50 -38.81 19.97
C ASN A 162 -12.34 -39.37 20.81
N THR A 163 -12.05 -38.74 21.95
CA THR A 163 -11.62 -39.50 23.14
C THR A 163 -12.60 -39.24 24.28
N SER A 164 -13.12 -40.33 24.86
CA SER A 164 -14.04 -40.28 26.00
C SER A 164 -13.47 -39.41 27.12
N PRO A 165 -14.30 -38.60 27.79
CA PRO A 165 -13.85 -37.81 28.93
C PRO A 165 -13.30 -38.72 30.03
N PRO A 166 -12.11 -38.45 30.60
CA PRO A 166 -11.68 -39.08 31.83
C PRO A 166 -12.64 -38.69 32.98
N ALA A 167 -12.80 -39.61 33.92
CA ALA A 167 -13.72 -39.49 35.05
C ALA A 167 -13.60 -38.14 35.80
N PRO A 168 -14.72 -37.61 36.33
CA PRO A 168 -14.73 -36.34 37.04
C PRO A 168 -13.82 -36.40 38.27
N ILE A 169 -12.85 -35.48 38.33
CA ILE A 169 -12.09 -35.18 39.54
C ILE A 169 -13.03 -34.44 40.49
N THR A 170 -13.20 -34.96 41.70
CA THR A 170 -14.00 -34.37 42.76
C THR A 170 -13.46 -32.98 43.13
N PRO A 171 -14.26 -31.90 43.06
CA PRO A 171 -13.82 -30.58 43.50
C PRO A 171 -13.64 -30.55 45.02
N VAL A 172 -12.54 -29.95 45.47
CA VAL A 172 -12.33 -29.56 46.88
C VAL A 172 -13.37 -28.49 47.24
N GLU A 173 -14.04 -28.70 48.37
CA GLU A 173 -15.08 -27.87 48.93
C GLU A 173 -14.54 -26.47 49.27
N ALA A 174 -14.86 -25.48 48.43
CA ALA A 174 -14.59 -24.07 48.72
C ALA A 174 -15.70 -23.52 49.64
N THR A 175 -15.29 -22.90 50.74
CA THR A 175 -16.14 -22.27 51.74
C THR A 175 -17.01 -21.17 51.10
N PRO A 176 -18.33 -21.12 51.39
CA PRO A 176 -19.24 -20.19 50.73
C PRO A 176 -19.01 -18.74 51.20
N VAL A 177 -18.64 -17.86 50.27
CA VAL A 177 -18.75 -16.41 50.44
C VAL A 177 -20.20 -16.00 50.13
N ALA A 178 -20.79 -15.22 51.03
CA ALA A 178 -22.19 -14.80 51.00
C ALA A 178 -22.57 -14.12 49.66
N ALA A 179 -23.65 -14.61 49.06
CA ALA A 179 -24.20 -14.10 47.82
C ALA A 179 -24.78 -12.68 47.98
N PRO A 180 -24.47 -11.73 47.08
CA PRO A 180 -25.14 -10.43 47.05
C PRO A 180 -26.61 -10.59 46.66
N ALA A 181 -27.45 -9.74 47.26
CA ALA A 181 -28.91 -9.78 47.16
C ALA A 181 -29.41 -9.76 45.70
N LYS A 182 -30.35 -10.67 45.41
CA LYS A 182 -31.02 -10.85 44.13
C LYS A 182 -31.78 -9.56 43.75
N PRO A 183 -31.45 -8.87 42.65
CA PRO A 183 -32.20 -7.70 42.21
C PRO A 183 -33.64 -8.10 41.86
N THR A 184 -34.59 -7.33 42.38
CA THR A 184 -36.03 -7.52 42.21
C THR A 184 -36.41 -7.52 40.72
N PRO A 185 -37.23 -8.47 40.22
CA PRO A 185 -37.63 -8.52 38.82
C PRO A 185 -38.39 -7.24 38.43
N LYS A 186 -37.80 -6.43 37.56
CA LYS A 186 -38.49 -5.31 36.93
C LYS A 186 -39.54 -5.89 35.98
N ALA A 187 -40.81 -5.54 36.20
CA ALA A 187 -41.94 -6.01 35.41
C ALA A 187 -41.65 -5.88 33.90
N PRO A 188 -41.96 -6.92 33.08
CA PRO A 188 -41.69 -6.90 31.65
C PRO A 188 -42.41 -5.72 31.01
N ALA A 189 -41.66 -4.86 30.33
CA ALA A 189 -42.23 -3.79 29.53
C ALA A 189 -43.19 -4.41 28.50
N PRO A 190 -44.37 -3.80 28.26
CA PRO A 190 -45.34 -4.32 27.31
C PRO A 190 -44.68 -4.55 25.94
N PRO A 191 -45.00 -5.66 25.24
CA PRO A 191 -44.42 -5.99 23.96
C PRO A 191 -44.66 -4.81 23.02
N ARG A 192 -43.55 -4.20 22.56
CA ARG A 192 -43.59 -3.09 21.62
C ARG A 192 -44.37 -3.58 20.39
N PRO A 193 -45.46 -2.90 19.97
CA PRO A 193 -46.27 -3.35 18.85
C PRO A 193 -45.37 -3.59 17.64
N ALA A 194 -45.44 -4.80 17.08
CA ALA A 194 -44.66 -5.18 15.91
C ALA A 194 -44.96 -4.16 14.81
N GLY A 195 -43.96 -3.35 14.45
CA GLY A 195 -44.09 -2.42 13.35
C GLY A 195 -44.54 -3.17 12.09
N PRO A 196 -45.27 -2.51 11.18
CA PRO A 196 -45.78 -3.15 9.98
C PRO A 196 -44.65 -3.90 9.27
N SER A 197 -44.85 -5.20 9.08
CA SER A 197 -43.92 -6.06 8.35
C SER A 197 -43.73 -5.48 6.95
N ARG A 198 -42.56 -4.91 6.68
CA ARG A 198 -42.25 -4.36 5.35
C ARG A 198 -42.28 -5.52 4.37
N ALA A 199 -42.98 -5.34 3.25
CA ALA A 199 -42.96 -6.31 2.16
C ALA A 199 -41.50 -6.63 1.76
N ALA A 200 -41.21 -7.91 1.50
CA ALA A 200 -39.88 -8.37 1.13
C ALA A 200 -39.43 -7.70 -0.17
N VAL A 201 -38.34 -6.94 -0.09
CA VAL A 201 -37.74 -6.23 -1.25
C VAL A 201 -36.85 -7.21 -2.01
N LYS A 202 -37.01 -7.28 -3.34
CA LYS A 202 -36.20 -8.13 -4.21
C LYS A 202 -35.39 -7.32 -5.21
N ILE A 203 -34.33 -7.95 -5.71
CA ILE A 203 -33.49 -7.42 -6.77
C ILE A 203 -34.15 -7.72 -8.13
N ALA A 204 -34.63 -6.67 -8.80
CA ALA A 204 -35.24 -6.78 -10.12
C ALA A 204 -34.21 -6.82 -11.25
N LYS A 205 -33.16 -5.98 -11.18
CA LYS A 205 -32.13 -5.89 -12.22
C LYS A 205 -30.82 -5.37 -11.66
N ILE A 206 -29.70 -5.82 -12.22
CA ILE A 206 -28.36 -5.32 -11.89
C ILE A 206 -27.73 -4.73 -13.16
N PHE A 207 -27.15 -3.53 -13.06
CA PHE A 207 -26.46 -2.88 -14.18
C PHE A 207 -25.48 -1.81 -13.67
N ASN A 208 -24.28 -1.77 -14.24
CA ASN A 208 -23.29 -0.68 -14.02
C ASN A 208 -23.01 -0.33 -12.54
N GLY A 209 -22.92 -1.34 -11.66
CA GLY A 209 -22.72 -1.12 -10.22
C GLY A 209 -23.95 -0.58 -9.48
N GLN A 210 -25.13 -0.67 -10.11
CA GLN A 210 -26.42 -0.30 -9.55
C GLN A 210 -27.38 -1.49 -9.61
N VAL A 211 -28.38 -1.44 -8.75
CA VAL A 211 -29.44 -2.42 -8.62
C VAL A 211 -30.78 -1.70 -8.67
N LEU A 212 -31.71 -2.23 -9.46
CA LEU A 212 -33.11 -1.86 -9.40
C LEU A 212 -33.82 -2.80 -8.44
N LEU A 213 -34.47 -2.24 -7.44
CA LEU A 213 -35.30 -2.93 -6.46
C LEU A 213 -36.75 -2.89 -6.91
N ASP A 214 -37.50 -3.97 -6.71
CA ASP A 214 -38.92 -4.11 -7.05
C ASP A 214 -39.87 -3.45 -6.03
N ALA A 215 -39.33 -2.63 -5.14
CA ALA A 215 -40.05 -1.88 -4.13
C ALA A 215 -39.69 -0.39 -4.21
N GLY A 216 -40.63 0.48 -3.89
CA GLY A 216 -40.47 1.94 -3.98
C GLY A 216 -41.04 2.68 -2.76
N LYS A 217 -41.46 3.93 -2.96
CA LYS A 217 -42.05 4.77 -1.89
C LYS A 217 -43.28 4.11 -1.26
N ASN A 218 -44.08 3.39 -2.06
CA ASN A 218 -45.29 2.71 -1.57
C ASN A 218 -44.96 1.56 -0.59
N ALA A 219 -43.76 0.98 -0.72
CA ALA A 219 -43.22 -0.01 0.22
C ALA A 219 -42.45 0.62 1.40
N GLY A 220 -42.42 1.95 1.48
CA GLY A 220 -41.75 2.70 2.53
C GLY A 220 -40.26 2.93 2.32
N LEU A 221 -39.72 2.68 1.12
CA LEU A 221 -38.31 2.95 0.81
C LEU A 221 -38.02 4.45 0.71
N ARG A 222 -36.84 4.85 1.17
CA ARG A 222 -36.33 6.22 1.12
C ARG A 222 -34.91 6.24 0.55
N ALA A 223 -34.54 7.37 -0.05
CA ALA A 223 -33.15 7.59 -0.42
C ALA A 223 -32.28 7.61 0.86
N GLY A 224 -31.13 6.94 0.80
CA GLY A 224 -30.26 6.70 1.95
C GLY A 224 -30.55 5.41 2.73
N ASP A 225 -31.68 4.72 2.48
CA ASP A 225 -31.93 3.41 3.06
C ASP A 225 -30.82 2.44 2.66
N ARG A 226 -30.42 1.58 3.60
CA ARG A 226 -29.34 0.61 3.41
C ARG A 226 -29.86 -0.81 3.54
N PHE A 227 -29.40 -1.67 2.66
CA PHE A 227 -29.68 -3.10 2.70
C PHE A 227 -28.39 -3.90 2.80
N ARG A 228 -28.34 -4.87 3.70
CA ARG A 228 -27.36 -5.95 3.60
C ARG A 228 -27.88 -6.96 2.58
N VAL A 229 -26.97 -7.43 1.74
CA VAL A 229 -27.25 -8.45 0.73
C VAL A 229 -26.72 -9.77 1.27
N VAL A 230 -27.60 -10.76 1.34
CA VAL A 230 -27.29 -12.08 1.89
C VAL A 230 -27.48 -13.12 0.80
N ARG A 231 -26.51 -14.02 0.68
CA ARG A 231 -26.55 -15.18 -0.20
C ARG A 231 -26.56 -16.46 0.64
N GLY A 232 -27.48 -17.36 0.31
CA GLY A 232 -27.43 -18.73 0.83
C GLY A 232 -26.24 -19.46 0.19
N GLU A 233 -25.37 -20.01 1.01
CA GLU A 233 -24.26 -20.86 0.58
C GLU A 233 -24.40 -22.22 1.25
N GLN A 234 -24.31 -23.29 0.48
CA GLN A 234 -24.11 -24.62 1.06
C GLN A 234 -22.63 -24.78 1.37
N ILE A 235 -22.32 -24.74 2.66
CA ILE A 235 -20.99 -25.01 3.15
C ILE A 235 -20.93 -26.51 3.42
N SER A 236 -20.26 -27.24 2.54
CA SER A 236 -19.93 -28.63 2.81
C SER A 236 -18.60 -28.67 3.56
N ASP A 237 -18.64 -29.17 4.79
CA ASP A 237 -17.43 -29.50 5.55
C ASP A 237 -17.39 -31.02 5.81
N GLU A 238 -16.36 -31.48 6.54
CA GLU A 238 -16.22 -32.90 6.90
C GLU A 238 -17.41 -33.44 7.74
N GLY A 239 -18.21 -32.55 8.33
CA GLY A 239 -19.41 -32.86 9.10
C GLY A 239 -20.71 -32.90 8.29
N GLY A 240 -20.68 -32.59 6.99
CA GLY A 240 -21.83 -32.61 6.09
C GLY A 240 -22.09 -31.27 5.40
N ALA A 241 -23.24 -31.18 4.71
CA ALA A 241 -23.66 -29.94 4.05
C ALA A 241 -24.55 -29.11 4.98
N PHE A 242 -24.14 -27.87 5.24
CA PHE A 242 -24.89 -26.90 6.03
C PHE A 242 -25.37 -25.75 5.15
N ASP A 243 -26.63 -25.37 5.31
CA ASP A 243 -27.14 -24.14 4.70
C ASP A 243 -26.67 -22.95 5.56
N GLY A 244 -25.68 -22.22 5.04
CA GLY A 244 -25.16 -21.00 5.61
C GLY A 244 -25.69 -19.76 4.88
N GLU A 245 -25.64 -18.62 5.57
CA GLU A 245 -25.91 -17.32 4.96
C GLU A 245 -24.67 -16.46 5.03
N ARG A 246 -24.17 -16.04 3.86
CA ARG A 246 -23.04 -15.13 3.74
C ARG A 246 -23.56 -13.76 3.33
N GLU A 247 -23.26 -12.74 4.13
CA GLU A 247 -23.39 -11.36 3.64
C GLU A 247 -22.45 -11.23 2.45
N VAL A 248 -22.89 -10.70 1.31
CA VAL A 248 -22.09 -10.54 0.07
C VAL A 248 -21.94 -9.09 -0.36
N GLY A 249 -22.70 -8.18 0.27
CA GLY A 249 -22.52 -6.76 0.05
C GLY A 249 -23.53 -5.88 0.76
N VAL A 250 -23.42 -4.59 0.49
CA VAL A 250 -24.30 -3.53 0.97
C VAL A 250 -24.82 -2.72 -0.20
N LEU A 251 -26.13 -2.48 -0.19
CA LEU A 251 -26.80 -1.57 -1.11
C LEU A 251 -27.19 -0.28 -0.39
N VAL A 252 -27.03 0.85 -1.08
CA VAL A 252 -27.51 2.16 -0.61
C VAL A 252 -28.50 2.70 -1.64
N VAL A 253 -29.73 2.99 -1.20
CA VAL A 253 -30.78 3.51 -2.09
C VAL A 253 -30.45 4.94 -2.49
N ASP A 254 -30.21 5.16 -3.79
CA ASP A 254 -29.88 6.48 -4.36
C ASP A 254 -31.15 7.26 -4.71
N SER A 255 -32.14 6.59 -5.30
CA SER A 255 -33.37 7.23 -5.79
C SER A 255 -34.56 6.30 -5.68
N VAL A 256 -35.75 6.86 -5.44
CA VAL A 256 -36.97 6.08 -5.19
C VAL A 256 -38.14 6.62 -6.02
N SER A 257 -38.77 5.73 -6.78
CA SER A 257 -40.05 5.94 -7.48
C SER A 257 -41.20 5.34 -6.66
N PRO A 258 -42.49 5.49 -7.05
CA PRO A 258 -43.60 4.90 -6.30
C PRO A 258 -43.47 3.39 -6.10
N THR A 259 -43.06 2.65 -7.14
CA THR A 259 -43.05 1.18 -7.15
C THR A 259 -41.65 0.55 -7.18
N ALA A 260 -40.61 1.30 -7.55
CA ALA A 260 -39.25 0.79 -7.64
C ALA A 260 -38.23 1.75 -7.03
N ALA A 261 -37.06 1.25 -6.67
CA ALA A 261 -35.95 2.05 -6.17
C ALA A 261 -34.66 1.67 -6.87
N ARG A 262 -33.79 2.65 -7.10
CA ARG A 262 -32.43 2.41 -7.58
C ARG A 262 -31.50 2.49 -6.39
N ALA A 263 -30.76 1.42 -6.16
CA ALA A 263 -29.72 1.35 -5.17
C ALA A 263 -28.35 1.17 -5.83
N ARG A 264 -27.30 1.66 -5.16
CA ARG A 264 -25.92 1.50 -5.58
C ARG A 264 -25.29 0.35 -4.79
N ILE A 265 -24.50 -0.46 -5.49
CA ILE A 265 -23.67 -1.49 -4.86
C ILE A 265 -22.46 -0.79 -4.25
N TRP A 266 -22.12 -1.09 -3.00
CA TRP A 266 -20.91 -0.55 -2.40
C TRP A 266 -19.64 -1.04 -3.11
N ARG A 267 -18.54 -0.33 -2.90
CA ARG A 267 -17.25 -0.67 -3.47
C ARG A 267 -16.74 -2.02 -2.96
N GLY A 268 -16.26 -2.87 -3.87
CA GLY A 268 -15.74 -4.19 -3.49
C GLY A 268 -16.82 -5.23 -3.20
N ASP A 269 -18.10 -4.89 -3.39
CA ASP A 269 -19.21 -5.79 -3.15
C ASP A 269 -19.75 -6.39 -4.46
N ARG A 270 -20.27 -7.61 -4.39
CA ARG A 270 -20.83 -8.32 -5.55
C ARG A 270 -22.22 -8.85 -5.24
N VAL A 271 -23.18 -8.36 -6.01
CA VAL A 271 -24.59 -8.76 -5.90
C VAL A 271 -24.98 -9.52 -7.16
N LEU A 272 -25.78 -10.57 -6.98
CA LEU A 272 -26.34 -11.40 -8.04
C LEU A 272 -27.87 -11.35 -8.02
N PRO A 273 -28.54 -11.62 -9.16
CA PRO A 273 -29.97 -11.83 -9.16
C PRO A 273 -30.32 -13.01 -8.24
N GLY A 274 -31.34 -12.84 -7.39
CA GLY A 274 -31.76 -13.87 -6.43
C GLY A 274 -31.17 -13.71 -5.02
N ASP A 275 -30.15 -12.87 -4.83
CA ASP A 275 -29.67 -12.56 -3.48
C ASP A 275 -30.79 -11.93 -2.63
N ARG A 276 -30.84 -12.27 -1.34
CA ARG A 276 -31.85 -11.75 -0.40
C ARG A 276 -31.42 -10.39 0.12
N LEU A 277 -32.37 -9.48 0.26
CA LEU A 277 -32.14 -8.16 0.85
C LEU A 277 -32.74 -8.09 2.24
N GLU A 278 -31.95 -7.56 3.16
CA GLU A 278 -32.38 -7.32 4.52
C GLU A 278 -32.01 -5.91 4.95
N PRO A 279 -32.82 -5.25 5.80
CA PRO A 279 -32.46 -3.94 6.33
C PRO A 279 -31.09 -4.00 7.02
N ALA A 280 -30.16 -3.15 6.59
CA ALA A 280 -28.86 -3.06 7.24
C ALA A 280 -29.02 -2.54 8.67
N ASN A 281 -28.31 -3.16 9.61
CA ASN A 281 -28.21 -2.64 10.98
C ASN A 281 -26.98 -1.72 11.11
N LYS A 282 -26.80 -1.05 12.25
CA LYS A 282 -25.63 -0.19 12.50
C LYS A 282 -24.27 -0.91 12.44
N LYS A 283 -24.25 -2.25 12.45
CA LYS A 283 -23.02 -3.06 12.35
C LYS A 283 -22.69 -3.45 10.91
N THR A 284 -23.66 -3.35 9.99
CA THR A 284 -23.46 -3.59 8.56
C THR A 284 -23.00 -2.30 7.90
N ASP A 285 -21.81 -1.84 8.27
CA ASP A 285 -21.18 -0.69 7.62
C ASP A 285 -20.14 -1.17 6.62
N ALA A 286 -20.31 -0.72 5.39
CA ALA A 286 -19.38 -0.98 4.33
C ALA A 286 -18.13 -0.10 4.52
N SER A 287 -16.96 -0.72 4.54
CA SER A 287 -15.70 -0.02 4.79
C SER A 287 -15.08 0.48 3.48
N LEU A 288 -14.66 1.74 3.46
CA LEU A 288 -13.85 2.29 2.36
C LEU A 288 -12.38 1.88 2.48
N VAL A 289 -11.85 1.89 3.71
CA VAL A 289 -10.44 1.59 4.01
C VAL A 289 -10.13 0.12 3.78
N TYR A 290 -11.09 -0.74 4.09
CA TYR A 290 -10.90 -2.18 4.05
C TYR A 290 -12.14 -2.83 3.43
N PRO A 291 -12.43 -2.62 2.15
CA PRO A 291 -13.59 -3.22 1.49
C PRO A 291 -13.41 -4.74 1.37
N ARG A 292 -14.46 -5.42 0.93
CA ARG A 292 -14.42 -6.85 0.67
C ARG A 292 -13.54 -7.12 -0.55
N GLN A 293 -12.88 -8.27 -0.52
CA GLN A 293 -12.10 -8.73 -1.65
C GLN A 293 -13.03 -9.33 -2.69
N LEU A 294 -12.91 -8.84 -3.91
CA LEU A 294 -13.55 -9.43 -5.08
C LEU A 294 -12.60 -10.46 -5.70
N PHE A 295 -13.17 -11.45 -6.36
CA PHE A 295 -12.46 -12.50 -7.09
C PHE A 295 -13.25 -12.95 -8.33
N GLY A 296 -12.63 -13.79 -9.16
CA GLY A 296 -13.20 -14.33 -10.39
C GLY A 296 -13.22 -13.30 -11.53
N PHE A 297 -12.21 -12.43 -11.59
CA PHE A 297 -12.10 -11.42 -12.64
C PHE A 297 -10.67 -11.22 -13.09
N VAL A 298 -10.52 -10.75 -14.32
CA VAL A 298 -9.25 -10.25 -14.86
C VAL A 298 -9.27 -8.73 -14.76
N GLU A 299 -8.25 -8.17 -14.15
CA GLU A 299 -7.93 -6.74 -14.18
C GLU A 299 -6.91 -6.47 -15.28
N THR A 300 -7.20 -5.50 -16.14
CA THR A 300 -6.24 -4.96 -17.09
C THR A 300 -6.06 -3.48 -16.81
N GLU A 301 -4.82 -3.02 -16.70
CA GLU A 301 -4.50 -1.61 -16.51
C GLU A 301 -3.40 -1.19 -17.47
N VAL A 302 -3.58 -0.02 -18.09
CA VAL A 302 -2.59 0.65 -18.92
C VAL A 302 -2.41 2.06 -18.42
N HIS A 303 -1.17 2.47 -18.19
CA HIS A 303 -0.81 3.77 -17.63
C HIS A 303 0.31 4.39 -18.48
N VAL A 304 0.02 5.51 -19.13
CA VAL A 304 0.97 6.23 -19.98
C VAL A 304 1.44 7.49 -19.27
N ARG A 305 2.76 7.67 -19.23
CA ARG A 305 3.49 8.73 -18.53
C ARG A 305 4.42 9.47 -19.50
N PRO A 306 3.92 10.44 -20.29
CA PRO A 306 4.76 11.28 -21.15
C PRO A 306 5.72 12.15 -20.33
N ILE A 307 6.94 12.31 -20.83
CA ILE A 307 8.03 13.07 -20.21
C ILE A 307 8.39 14.22 -21.15
N LEU A 308 8.37 15.44 -20.61
CA LEU A 308 8.91 16.61 -21.30
C LEU A 308 10.34 16.85 -20.79
N ASN A 309 11.33 16.73 -21.67
CA ASN A 309 12.72 16.92 -21.27
C ASN A 309 12.98 18.39 -20.91
N VAL A 310 13.62 18.64 -19.77
CA VAL A 310 14.05 19.99 -19.36
C VAL A 310 15.55 20.13 -19.60
N GLY A 311 15.96 21.13 -20.39
CA GLY A 311 17.37 21.41 -20.70
C GLY A 311 17.69 21.20 -22.18
N GLU A 312 17.49 20.00 -22.69
CA GLU A 312 17.68 19.67 -24.11
C GLU A 312 16.35 19.38 -24.82
N THR A 313 16.29 19.59 -26.14
CA THR A 313 15.11 19.20 -26.93
C THR A 313 14.99 17.67 -26.96
N GLY A 314 14.08 17.14 -26.15
CA GLY A 314 13.82 15.71 -26.05
C GLY A 314 12.41 15.40 -25.58
N PHE A 315 11.97 14.17 -25.81
CA PHE A 315 10.68 13.67 -25.36
C PHE A 315 10.82 12.20 -24.97
N GLY A 316 10.01 11.76 -24.02
CA GLY A 316 9.99 10.36 -23.63
C GLY A 316 8.62 9.95 -23.11
N THR A 317 8.48 8.66 -22.82
CA THR A 317 7.32 8.14 -22.13
C THR A 317 7.67 6.87 -21.36
N ILE A 318 7.03 6.69 -20.21
CA ILE A 318 6.95 5.40 -19.53
C ILE A 318 5.53 4.86 -19.71
N VAL A 319 5.39 3.59 -20.05
CA VAL A 319 4.13 2.89 -20.15
C VAL A 319 4.18 1.69 -19.22
N ASP A 320 3.18 1.58 -18.35
CA ASP A 320 2.94 0.35 -17.59
C ASP A 320 1.71 -0.33 -18.16
N ALA A 321 1.79 -1.63 -18.37
CA ALA A 321 0.64 -2.45 -18.75
C ALA A 321 0.59 -3.71 -17.88
N ASN A 322 -0.57 -4.08 -17.38
CA ASN A 322 -0.77 -5.34 -16.68
C ASN A 322 -2.10 -6.00 -17.03
N ALA A 323 -2.12 -7.32 -16.88
CA ALA A 323 -3.29 -8.17 -17.01
C ALA A 323 -3.21 -9.26 -15.94
N THR A 324 -4.03 -9.17 -14.89
CA THR A 324 -3.96 -10.06 -13.72
C THR A 324 -5.33 -10.68 -13.45
N TYR A 325 -5.37 -12.01 -13.43
CA TYR A 325 -6.50 -12.77 -12.92
C TYR A 325 -6.44 -12.88 -11.41
N TYR A 326 -7.52 -12.49 -10.73
CA TYR A 326 -7.68 -12.61 -9.29
C TYR A 326 -8.68 -13.71 -8.96
N ALA A 327 -8.18 -14.80 -8.38
CA ALA A 327 -8.99 -15.83 -7.73
C ALA A 327 -9.23 -15.47 -6.25
N GLU A 328 -9.90 -16.37 -5.52
CA GLU A 328 -10.22 -16.14 -4.09
C GLU A 328 -8.96 -16.00 -3.25
N ASP A 329 -8.02 -16.95 -3.37
CA ASP A 329 -6.80 -17.01 -2.55
C ASP A 329 -5.50 -16.76 -3.32
N TYR A 330 -5.56 -16.62 -4.64
CA TYR A 330 -4.37 -16.43 -5.47
C TYR A 330 -4.60 -15.45 -6.62
N TYR A 331 -3.51 -15.02 -7.22
CA TYR A 331 -3.52 -14.26 -8.46
C TYR A 331 -2.46 -14.79 -9.43
N VAL A 332 -2.70 -14.60 -10.72
CA VAL A 332 -1.74 -14.87 -11.80
C VAL A 332 -1.87 -13.75 -12.82
N GLY A 333 -0.76 -13.20 -13.30
CA GLY A 333 -0.80 -12.08 -14.23
C GLY A 333 0.43 -11.95 -15.12
N LEU A 334 0.28 -11.10 -16.12
CA LEU A 334 1.34 -10.61 -16.98
C LEU A 334 1.51 -9.11 -16.76
N ARG A 335 2.75 -8.64 -16.68
CA ARG A 335 3.07 -7.24 -16.43
C ARG A 335 4.22 -6.78 -17.31
N SER A 336 4.05 -5.64 -17.97
CA SER A 336 5.10 -4.86 -18.63
C SER A 336 5.35 -3.63 -17.78
N GLN A 337 6.40 -3.64 -16.96
CA GLN A 337 6.72 -2.52 -16.07
C GLN A 337 8.21 -2.51 -15.67
N PRO A 338 8.96 -1.44 -16.02
CA PRO A 338 8.55 -0.32 -16.89
C PRO A 338 8.55 -0.74 -18.38
N PHE A 339 7.87 0.02 -19.24
CA PHE A 339 8.26 0.21 -20.65
C PHE A 339 8.62 1.69 -20.84
N GLY A 340 9.91 2.02 -20.82
CA GLY A 340 10.43 3.37 -21.00
C GLY A 340 11.04 3.55 -22.39
N ILE A 341 10.69 4.65 -23.06
CA ILE A 341 11.38 5.08 -24.28
C ILE A 341 11.58 6.60 -24.25
N GLY A 342 12.76 7.07 -24.62
CA GLY A 342 13.11 8.49 -24.65
C GLY A 342 13.99 8.83 -25.84
N ARG A 343 13.93 10.08 -26.31
CA ARG A 343 14.86 10.61 -27.31
C ARG A 343 15.35 11.99 -26.89
N THR A 344 16.67 12.16 -26.81
CA THR A 344 17.35 13.47 -26.66
C THR A 344 18.62 13.50 -27.51
N GLY A 345 19.01 14.67 -28.01
CA GLY A 345 20.28 14.82 -28.76
C GLY A 345 20.44 13.88 -29.95
N GLY A 346 19.34 13.44 -30.58
CA GLY A 346 19.33 12.49 -31.68
C GLY A 346 19.40 11.01 -31.29
N ARG A 347 19.63 10.69 -30.01
CA ARG A 347 19.83 9.34 -29.46
C ARG A 347 18.60 8.82 -28.71
N THR A 348 18.49 7.51 -28.53
CA THR A 348 17.33 6.87 -27.92
C THR A 348 17.68 6.15 -26.62
N ALA A 349 16.91 6.36 -25.56
CA ALA A 349 16.92 5.54 -24.37
C ALA A 349 15.74 4.56 -24.42
N PHE A 350 15.96 3.30 -24.01
CA PHE A 350 14.94 2.26 -23.98
C PHE A 350 15.16 1.33 -22.80
N THR A 351 14.06 0.99 -22.11
CA THR A 351 14.03 -0.04 -21.08
C THR A 351 12.67 -0.72 -21.08
N GLN A 352 12.63 -2.04 -20.99
CA GLN A 352 11.40 -2.80 -20.90
C GLN A 352 11.59 -4.00 -20.01
N THR A 353 10.68 -4.22 -19.05
CA THR A 353 10.63 -5.44 -18.26
C THR A 353 9.28 -6.12 -18.42
N LEU A 354 9.29 -7.36 -18.95
CA LEU A 354 8.12 -8.22 -19.11
C LEU A 354 8.16 -9.32 -18.07
N LEU A 355 7.10 -9.48 -17.28
CA LEU A 355 7.01 -10.42 -16.16
C LEU A 355 5.74 -11.27 -16.27
N ALA A 356 5.87 -12.55 -16.00
CA ALA A 356 4.78 -13.41 -15.57
C ALA A 356 4.85 -13.55 -14.05
N GLU A 357 3.77 -13.23 -13.35
CA GLU A 357 3.72 -13.20 -11.89
C GLU A 357 2.55 -14.00 -11.34
N GLY A 358 2.71 -14.49 -10.13
CA GLY A 358 1.63 -15.12 -9.39
C GLY A 358 1.93 -15.21 -7.91
N GLY A 359 0.90 -15.43 -7.11
CA GLY A 359 1.08 -15.54 -5.68
C GLY A 359 -0.22 -15.63 -4.91
N TYR A 360 -0.08 -15.55 -3.59
CA TYR A 360 -1.19 -15.54 -2.65
C TYR A 360 -1.84 -14.16 -2.59
N ASN A 361 -3.17 -14.13 -2.59
CA ASN A 361 -3.96 -12.90 -2.52
C ASN A 361 -5.06 -13.05 -1.46
N SER A 362 -4.96 -12.25 -0.41
CA SER A 362 -5.98 -12.15 0.62
C SER A 362 -6.40 -10.70 0.81
N ARG A 363 -7.46 -10.49 1.60
CA ARG A 363 -7.94 -9.15 1.93
C ARG A 363 -6.90 -8.32 2.70
N PRO A 364 -6.20 -8.83 3.73
CA PRO A 364 -5.21 -8.04 4.46
C PRO A 364 -3.90 -7.85 3.72
N PHE A 365 -3.50 -8.80 2.87
CA PHE A 365 -2.23 -8.71 2.14
C PHE A 365 -2.18 -9.61 0.91
N ALA A 366 -1.24 -9.36 0.03
CA ALA A 366 -0.86 -10.27 -1.04
C ALA A 366 0.66 -10.39 -1.11
N ILE A 367 1.16 -11.56 -1.49
CA ILE A 367 2.57 -11.82 -1.73
C ILE A 367 2.71 -12.65 -2.99
N GLY A 368 3.67 -12.33 -3.85
CA GLY A 368 3.93 -13.14 -5.03
C GLY A 368 5.32 -12.97 -5.59
N LEU A 369 5.61 -13.84 -6.53
CA LEU A 369 6.86 -13.90 -7.27
C LEU A 369 6.54 -13.78 -8.75
N GLY A 370 7.50 -13.25 -9.49
CA GLY A 370 7.44 -13.22 -10.95
C GLY A 370 8.78 -13.56 -11.56
N VAL A 371 8.72 -13.99 -12.82
CA VAL A 371 9.89 -14.24 -13.66
C VAL A 371 9.66 -13.63 -15.02
N GLY A 372 10.74 -13.28 -15.71
CA GLY A 372 10.60 -12.60 -16.98
C GLY A 372 11.90 -12.20 -17.64
N LEU A 373 11.79 -11.21 -18.51
CA LEU A 373 12.87 -10.69 -19.32
C LEU A 373 12.89 -9.18 -19.23
N THR A 374 14.07 -8.62 -18.98
CA THR A 374 14.35 -7.20 -19.08
C THR A 374 15.17 -6.94 -20.33
N SER A 375 14.88 -5.86 -21.04
CA SER A 375 15.56 -5.43 -22.25
C SER A 375 15.92 -3.96 -22.12
N VAL A 376 17.18 -3.59 -22.34
CA VAL A 376 17.66 -2.20 -22.23
C VAL A 376 18.54 -1.87 -23.43
N PHE A 377 18.53 -0.61 -23.88
CA PHE A 377 19.60 -0.11 -24.74
C PHE A 377 20.80 0.30 -23.89
N GLY A 378 21.99 -0.06 -24.34
CA GLY A 378 23.24 0.25 -23.66
C GLY A 378 23.87 -0.98 -23.02
N ASP A 379 24.86 -0.73 -22.17
CA ASP A 379 25.55 -1.79 -21.43
C ASP A 379 24.95 -1.98 -20.03
N LEU A 380 24.47 -3.20 -19.75
CA LEU A 380 23.90 -3.55 -18.45
C LEU A 380 24.97 -3.48 -17.35
N SER A 381 26.23 -3.85 -17.64
CA SER A 381 27.33 -3.75 -16.66
C SER A 381 27.41 -2.34 -16.08
N ASP A 382 27.43 -1.36 -16.98
CA ASP A 382 27.64 0.04 -16.65
C ASP A 382 26.39 0.63 -15.97
N MET A 383 25.20 0.14 -16.33
CA MET A 383 23.96 0.54 -15.66
C MET A 383 23.94 0.20 -14.16
N PHE A 384 24.64 -0.86 -13.74
CA PHE A 384 24.79 -1.20 -12.32
C PHE A 384 25.75 -0.27 -11.58
N GLU A 385 26.69 0.34 -12.29
CA GLU A 385 27.70 1.23 -11.72
C GLU A 385 27.15 2.62 -11.36
N ILE A 386 26.08 3.08 -12.04
CA ILE A 386 25.46 4.44 -11.91
C ILE A 386 25.08 4.84 -10.46
N THR A 387 25.16 3.94 -9.48
CA THR A 387 24.99 4.30 -8.05
C THR A 387 26.18 5.07 -7.45
N SER A 388 27.35 5.10 -8.09
CA SER A 388 28.43 6.03 -7.77
C SER A 388 28.24 7.33 -8.58
N ILE A 389 27.52 8.30 -8.00
CA ILE A 389 27.61 9.69 -8.48
C ILE A 389 29.05 10.12 -8.21
N SER A 390 29.93 9.97 -9.20
CA SER A 390 31.26 10.57 -9.14
C SER A 390 31.08 12.08 -9.31
N ASP A 391 31.38 12.83 -8.26
CA ASP A 391 31.39 14.30 -8.20
C ASP A 391 32.51 14.93 -9.07
N ASP A 392 32.99 14.24 -10.10
CA ASP A 392 34.20 14.61 -10.84
C ASP A 392 33.98 15.74 -11.87
N GLU A 393 32.78 16.32 -11.96
CA GLU A 393 32.43 17.40 -12.89
C GLU A 393 32.87 18.82 -12.41
N PHE A 394 33.93 18.95 -11.62
CA PHE A 394 34.56 20.26 -11.30
C PHE A 394 36.10 20.29 -11.41
N GLY A 395 36.71 19.32 -12.10
CA GLY A 395 38.13 19.35 -12.45
C GLY A 395 38.44 20.12 -13.72
N LEU A 396 38.41 21.46 -13.68
CA LEU A 396 38.83 22.35 -14.77
C LEU A 396 40.34 22.22 -15.08
N ALA A 397 40.77 21.14 -15.72
CA ALA A 397 42.03 21.09 -16.44
C ALA A 397 41.78 21.59 -17.88
N ARG A 398 41.88 22.92 -18.03
CA ARG A 398 41.85 23.62 -19.33
C ARG A 398 43.05 23.17 -20.17
N ARG A 399 42.87 22.11 -20.97
CA ARG A 399 43.84 21.67 -21.98
C ARG A 399 43.66 22.52 -23.23
N ASP A 400 44.77 23.10 -23.72
CA ASP A 400 44.80 23.94 -24.91
C ASP A 400 44.29 23.19 -26.15
N GLU A 401 43.13 23.64 -26.62
CA GLU A 401 42.34 23.11 -27.72
C GLU A 401 42.86 23.67 -29.05
N THR A 402 43.97 23.14 -29.55
CA THR A 402 44.46 23.40 -30.92
C THR A 402 44.79 22.13 -31.72
N GLN A 403 44.55 20.95 -31.16
CA GLN A 403 44.65 19.69 -31.89
C GLN A 403 43.28 19.31 -32.46
N SER A 404 43.26 18.92 -33.75
CA SER A 404 42.11 18.31 -34.43
C SER A 404 41.40 17.35 -33.47
N GLY A 405 40.15 17.66 -33.13
CA GLY A 405 39.43 17.00 -32.04
C GLY A 405 39.49 15.48 -32.15
N PRO A 406 39.54 14.76 -31.01
CA PRO A 406 39.64 13.30 -31.00
C PRO A 406 38.59 12.68 -31.93
N GLN A 407 39.05 11.77 -32.80
CA GLN A 407 38.14 10.94 -33.59
C GLN A 407 37.54 9.90 -32.65
N TRP A 408 36.24 10.03 -32.44
CA TRP A 408 35.44 9.09 -31.67
C TRP A 408 34.80 8.09 -32.63
N GLU A 409 34.99 6.80 -32.35
CA GLU A 409 34.17 5.76 -32.94
C GLU A 409 32.97 5.57 -32.02
N GLU A 410 31.79 5.98 -32.51
CA GLU A 410 30.55 5.85 -31.75
C GLU A 410 30.11 4.39 -31.77
N SER A 411 30.14 3.73 -30.61
CA SER A 411 29.62 2.38 -30.50
C SER A 411 28.11 2.40 -30.78
N THR A 412 27.64 1.41 -31.52
CA THR A 412 26.22 1.22 -31.75
C THR A 412 25.56 0.81 -30.44
N GLN A 413 24.45 1.47 -30.08
CA GLN A 413 23.61 1.01 -28.98
C GLN A 413 23.15 -0.42 -29.24
N GLU A 414 23.58 -1.34 -28.37
CA GLU A 414 23.12 -2.72 -28.40
C GLU A 414 21.91 -2.88 -27.50
N LEU A 415 20.99 -3.76 -27.91
CA LEU A 415 19.86 -4.17 -27.08
C LEU A 415 20.32 -5.37 -26.27
N GLN A 416 20.50 -5.18 -24.97
CA GLN A 416 20.84 -6.27 -24.07
C GLN A 416 19.58 -6.82 -23.39
N HIS A 417 19.63 -8.11 -23.07
CA HIS A 417 18.55 -8.83 -22.39
C HIS A 417 19.05 -9.49 -21.12
N ALA A 418 18.27 -9.41 -20.05
CA ALA A 418 18.56 -10.10 -18.80
C ALA A 418 17.34 -10.88 -18.32
N PHE A 419 17.58 -12.03 -17.69
CA PHE A 419 16.52 -12.73 -16.96
C PHE A 419 16.13 -11.91 -15.74
N ALA A 420 14.83 -11.75 -15.49
CA ALA A 420 14.31 -10.95 -14.39
C ALA A 420 13.57 -11.83 -13.38
N LEU A 421 13.80 -11.59 -12.10
CA LEU A 421 13.01 -12.12 -10.99
C LEU A 421 12.30 -10.96 -10.30
N ASN A 422 11.02 -11.11 -9.98
CA ASN A 422 10.23 -10.10 -9.30
C ASN A 422 9.69 -10.62 -7.98
N GLN A 423 9.67 -9.76 -6.96
CA GLN A 423 9.04 -9.99 -5.67
C GLN A 423 8.01 -8.91 -5.43
N ARG A 424 6.76 -9.28 -5.15
CA ARG A 424 5.66 -8.34 -4.95
C ARG A 424 4.99 -8.57 -3.61
N VAL A 425 4.78 -7.49 -2.87
CA VAL A 425 4.01 -7.47 -1.61
C VAL A 425 2.94 -6.38 -1.70
N ARG A 426 1.73 -6.69 -1.27
CA ARG A 426 0.67 -5.72 -0.97
C ARG A 426 0.29 -5.83 0.49
N LEU A 427 0.30 -4.72 1.21
CA LEU A 427 -0.29 -4.60 2.54
C LEU A 427 -1.58 -3.80 2.43
N GLY A 428 -2.70 -4.35 2.91
CA GLY A 428 -4.03 -3.77 2.82
C GLY A 428 -4.91 -4.36 1.71
N ALA A 429 -6.11 -3.81 1.60
CA ALA A 429 -7.15 -4.30 0.69
C ALA A 429 -6.96 -3.76 -0.73
N MET A 430 -7.12 -4.62 -1.73
CA MET A 430 -6.95 -4.30 -3.17
C MET A 430 -7.67 -3.02 -3.62
N ASP A 431 -8.91 -2.86 -3.17
CA ASP A 431 -9.77 -1.73 -3.48
C ASP A 431 -9.91 -0.75 -2.29
N GLY A 432 -9.07 -0.88 -1.27
CA GLY A 432 -9.09 0.00 -0.10
C GLY A 432 -7.80 0.75 0.07
N LEU A 433 -7.48 1.03 1.32
CA LEU A 433 -6.16 1.48 1.72
C LEU A 433 -5.18 0.33 1.49
N ASN A 434 -4.18 0.55 0.64
CA ASN A 434 -3.10 -0.40 0.44
C ASN A 434 -1.77 0.23 0.04
N LEU A 435 -0.68 -0.42 0.43
CA LEU A 435 0.67 -0.18 -0.04
C LEU A 435 1.11 -1.40 -0.84
N THR A 436 1.46 -1.22 -2.11
CA THR A 436 2.07 -2.25 -2.94
C THR A 436 3.53 -1.89 -3.17
N VAL A 437 4.43 -2.85 -2.98
CA VAL A 437 5.86 -2.74 -3.30
C VAL A 437 6.23 -3.92 -4.20
N ALA A 438 6.98 -3.66 -5.26
CA ALA A 438 7.49 -4.67 -6.17
C ALA A 438 8.97 -4.41 -6.44
N ASN A 439 9.81 -5.39 -6.10
CA ASN A 439 11.25 -5.36 -6.35
C ASN A 439 11.55 -6.24 -7.55
N THR A 440 12.40 -5.76 -8.46
CA THR A 440 12.90 -6.53 -9.60
C THR A 440 14.39 -6.77 -9.41
N LEU A 441 14.84 -7.99 -9.66
CA LEU A 441 16.22 -8.42 -9.68
C LEU A 441 16.54 -8.89 -11.10
N LEU A 442 17.71 -8.55 -11.63
CA LEU A 442 18.20 -9.06 -12.90
C LEU A 442 19.29 -10.09 -12.63
N TYR A 443 19.25 -11.20 -13.34
CA TYR A 443 20.38 -12.09 -13.44
C TYR A 443 21.35 -11.51 -14.47
N PHE A 444 22.54 -11.15 -14.01
CA PHE A 444 23.64 -10.66 -14.82
C PHE A 444 24.79 -11.69 -14.76
N SER A 445 25.42 -11.88 -15.91
CA SER A 445 26.59 -12.74 -16.12
C SER A 445 27.50 -11.98 -17.05
N GLY A 446 28.61 -11.47 -16.52
CA GLY A 446 29.54 -10.61 -17.25
C GLY A 446 30.64 -10.06 -16.36
N SER A 447 31.64 -9.44 -16.98
CA SER A 447 32.70 -8.72 -16.29
C SER A 447 32.16 -7.41 -15.71
N ASP A 448 32.47 -7.11 -14.45
CA ASP A 448 32.21 -5.79 -13.87
C ASP A 448 33.13 -4.76 -14.54
N ALA A 449 32.61 -3.55 -14.79
CA ALA A 449 33.38 -2.45 -15.35
C ALA A 449 34.58 -2.07 -14.46
N ASN A 450 34.45 -2.23 -13.15
CA ASN A 450 35.51 -1.94 -12.17
C ASN A 450 36.53 -3.07 -12.04
N GLU A 451 36.11 -4.31 -12.27
CA GLU A 451 36.92 -5.50 -12.12
C GLU A 451 36.81 -6.35 -13.41
N PRO A 452 37.39 -5.90 -14.54
CA PRO A 452 37.21 -6.55 -15.85
C PRO A 452 37.77 -7.98 -15.90
N ASN A 453 38.54 -8.39 -14.89
CA ASN A 453 39.07 -9.74 -14.74
C ASN A 453 38.24 -10.62 -13.80
N GLU A 454 37.23 -10.06 -13.13
CA GLU A 454 36.29 -10.79 -12.28
C GLU A 454 34.95 -10.92 -13.01
N GLU A 455 34.53 -12.17 -13.22
CA GLU A 455 33.24 -12.49 -13.82
C GLU A 455 32.19 -12.56 -12.71
N HIS A 456 31.20 -11.68 -12.76
CA HIS A 456 30.11 -11.67 -11.80
C HIS A 456 28.89 -12.38 -12.37
N ASP A 457 28.57 -13.52 -11.75
CA ASP A 457 27.36 -14.29 -12.03
C ASP A 457 26.40 -14.21 -10.85
N GLY A 458 25.26 -13.53 -11.02
CA GLY A 458 24.30 -13.45 -9.94
C GLY A 458 23.08 -12.57 -10.19
N PHE A 459 22.17 -12.61 -9.21
CA PHE A 459 21.06 -11.68 -9.17
C PHE A 459 21.49 -10.36 -8.54
N THR A 460 21.33 -9.28 -9.30
CA THR A 460 21.54 -7.90 -8.86
C THR A 460 20.23 -7.14 -8.83
N TYR A 461 20.16 -6.10 -8.01
CA TYR A 461 18.96 -5.29 -7.85
C TYR A 461 18.71 -4.44 -9.10
N ALA A 462 17.54 -4.56 -9.72
CA ALA A 462 17.17 -3.83 -10.94
C ALA A 462 16.42 -2.52 -10.67
N GLY A 463 15.58 -2.53 -9.63
CA GLY A 463 14.67 -1.45 -9.31
C GLY A 463 13.51 -1.87 -8.41
N THR A 464 12.88 -0.86 -7.82
CA THR A 464 11.73 -1.00 -6.92
C THR A 464 10.63 -0.08 -7.39
N ASN A 465 9.39 -0.57 -7.38
CA ASN A 465 8.19 0.23 -7.60
C ASN A 465 7.31 0.14 -6.36
N ALA A 466 6.78 1.28 -5.92
CA ALA A 466 5.87 1.39 -4.80
C ALA A 466 4.63 2.20 -5.18
N LYS A 467 3.47 1.81 -4.63
CA LYS A 467 2.20 2.51 -4.80
C LYS A 467 1.39 2.48 -3.50
N LEU A 468 1.09 3.64 -2.95
CA LEU A 468 0.16 3.84 -1.85
C LEU A 468 -1.18 4.31 -2.43
N THR A 469 -2.26 3.60 -2.12
CA THR A 469 -3.62 3.96 -2.52
C THR A 469 -4.43 4.30 -1.29
N ILE A 470 -5.09 5.47 -1.28
CA ILE A 470 -5.92 5.97 -0.17
C ILE A 470 -7.34 6.22 -0.70
N PRO A 471 -8.35 5.49 -0.21
CA PRO A 471 -9.72 5.66 -0.68
C PRO A 471 -10.30 6.98 -0.16
N LEU A 472 -10.68 7.88 -1.09
CA LEU A 472 -11.31 9.16 -0.78
C LEU A 472 -12.83 9.06 -0.76
N ALA A 473 -13.38 8.24 -1.66
CA ALA A 473 -14.81 8.00 -1.80
C ALA A 473 -15.07 6.59 -2.33
N GLN A 474 -16.35 6.22 -2.46
CA GLN A 474 -16.76 4.92 -3.04
C GLN A 474 -16.21 4.68 -4.45
N ARG A 475 -15.95 5.76 -5.20
CA ARG A 475 -15.54 5.71 -6.60
C ARG A 475 -14.26 6.48 -6.87
N ALA A 476 -13.56 6.96 -5.84
CA ALA A 476 -12.39 7.79 -6.03
C ALA A 476 -11.30 7.45 -5.01
N ASP A 477 -10.07 7.38 -5.50
CA ASP A 477 -8.85 7.18 -4.73
C ASP A 477 -7.87 8.31 -4.98
N LEU A 478 -7.11 8.64 -3.94
CA LEU A 478 -5.81 9.27 -4.08
C LEU A 478 -4.77 8.16 -4.18
N PHE A 479 -3.77 8.33 -5.04
CA PHE A 479 -2.61 7.45 -5.02
C PHE A 479 -1.31 8.24 -5.09
N LEU A 480 -0.30 7.68 -4.44
CA LEU A 480 1.10 8.09 -4.56
C LEU A 480 1.82 6.90 -5.16
N GLU A 481 2.58 7.11 -6.22
CA GLU A 481 3.36 6.07 -6.86
C GLU A 481 4.77 6.58 -7.12
N GLY A 482 5.71 5.66 -7.12
CA GLY A 482 7.06 5.93 -7.53
C GLY A 482 7.77 4.64 -7.85
N GLY A 483 8.84 4.74 -8.59
CA GLY A 483 9.71 3.62 -8.83
C GLY A 483 10.95 4.04 -9.54
N GLY A 484 11.93 3.15 -9.54
CA GLY A 484 13.15 3.34 -10.27
C GLY A 484 14.23 2.37 -9.85
N GLY A 485 15.34 2.43 -10.55
CA GLY A 485 16.52 1.64 -10.26
C GLY A 485 17.50 1.69 -11.41
N VAL A 486 18.52 0.84 -11.32
CA VAL A 486 19.59 0.71 -12.31
C VAL A 486 19.09 0.35 -13.70
N SER A 487 17.90 -0.25 -13.83
CA SER A 487 17.29 -0.62 -15.12
C SER A 487 16.83 0.55 -16.02
N GLY A 488 17.31 1.77 -15.79
CA GLY A 488 17.18 2.86 -16.76
C GLY A 488 15.91 3.71 -16.62
N TYR A 489 15.30 3.75 -15.44
CA TYR A 489 14.12 4.59 -15.21
C TYR A 489 13.98 5.04 -13.77
N ALA A 490 13.31 6.19 -13.59
CA ALA A 490 12.74 6.61 -12.33
C ALA A 490 11.48 7.44 -12.57
N PHE A 491 10.53 7.37 -11.65
CA PHE A 491 9.39 8.25 -11.62
C PHE A 491 8.86 8.41 -10.20
N GLY A 492 8.15 9.51 -9.98
CA GLY A 492 7.40 9.77 -8.76
C GLY A 492 6.20 10.64 -9.08
N ALA A 493 5.01 10.27 -8.61
CA ALA A 493 3.78 10.96 -8.93
C ALA A 493 2.74 10.88 -7.82
N ILE A 494 1.88 11.90 -7.80
CA ILE A 494 0.62 11.91 -7.05
C ILE A 494 -0.54 11.99 -8.04
N GLY A 495 -1.56 11.19 -7.82
CA GLY A 495 -2.68 11.10 -8.75
C GLY A 495 -4.00 10.72 -8.11
N VAL A 496 -5.04 10.77 -8.94
CA VAL A 496 -6.38 10.36 -8.59
C VAL A 496 -6.85 9.26 -9.52
N PHE A 497 -7.55 8.28 -8.96
CA PHE A 497 -8.22 7.23 -9.72
C PHE A 497 -9.72 7.31 -9.46
N GLY A 498 -10.54 7.02 -10.46
CA GLY A 498 -11.96 6.86 -10.23
C GLY A 498 -12.70 5.93 -11.18
N TRP A 499 -13.72 5.26 -10.63
CA TRP A 499 -14.62 4.37 -11.38
C TRP A 499 -15.67 5.18 -12.14
N ILE A 500 -15.58 5.19 -13.47
CA ILE A 500 -16.55 5.83 -14.37
C ILE A 500 -17.75 4.91 -14.61
N ARG A 501 -17.49 3.59 -14.62
CA ARG A 501 -18.51 2.55 -14.72
C ARG A 501 -18.25 1.47 -13.66
N GLY A 502 -19.32 1.00 -13.01
CA GLY A 502 -19.24 -0.07 -12.02
C GLY A 502 -18.87 0.40 -10.61
N ASN A 503 -18.41 -0.54 -9.79
CA ASN A 503 -18.11 -0.37 -8.37
C ASN A 503 -16.77 -1.01 -7.96
N GLY A 504 -15.91 -1.32 -8.94
CA GLY A 504 -14.74 -2.17 -8.76
C GLY A 504 -15.01 -3.66 -9.01
N GLY A 505 -16.27 -4.07 -9.16
CA GLY A 505 -16.63 -5.41 -9.61
C GLY A 505 -16.23 -5.75 -11.05
N PRO A 506 -16.44 -7.01 -11.47
CA PRO A 506 -16.53 -7.37 -12.89
C PRO A 506 -17.38 -6.38 -13.70
N GLY A 507 -16.89 -6.00 -14.89
CA GLY A 507 -17.51 -5.00 -15.77
C GLY A 507 -17.21 -3.55 -15.42
N SER A 508 -16.32 -3.28 -14.45
CA SER A 508 -15.98 -1.91 -14.03
C SER A 508 -14.89 -1.30 -14.92
N LEU A 509 -15.04 -0.01 -15.22
CA LEU A 509 -14.08 0.81 -15.97
C LEU A 509 -13.72 2.02 -15.12
N GLY A 510 -12.43 2.20 -14.87
CA GLY A 510 -11.87 3.33 -14.16
C GLY A 510 -10.83 4.07 -14.98
N MET A 511 -10.63 5.33 -14.64
CA MET A 511 -9.57 6.17 -15.19
C MET A 511 -8.68 6.66 -14.07
N LEU A 512 -7.40 6.83 -14.39
CA LEU A 512 -6.42 7.45 -13.51
C LEU A 512 -5.77 8.64 -14.21
N ALA A 513 -5.39 9.64 -13.42
CA ALA A 513 -4.56 10.76 -13.85
C ALA A 513 -3.58 11.10 -12.72
N SER A 514 -2.33 11.37 -13.06
CA SER A 514 -1.31 11.80 -12.08
C SER A 514 -0.40 12.88 -12.64
N ALA A 515 0.29 13.58 -11.75
CA ALA A 515 1.34 14.52 -12.11
C ALA A 515 2.56 14.28 -11.23
N GLY A 516 3.74 14.54 -11.78
CA GLY A 516 4.99 14.30 -11.08
C GLY A 516 6.21 14.50 -11.97
N GLY A 517 7.27 13.76 -11.67
CA GLY A 517 8.50 13.72 -12.46
C GLY A 517 8.80 12.31 -12.93
N ALA A 518 9.41 12.20 -14.09
CA ALA A 518 9.90 10.93 -14.61
C ALA A 518 11.18 11.12 -15.41
N GLY A 519 11.96 10.04 -15.47
CA GLY A 519 13.21 9.94 -16.18
C GLY A 519 13.36 8.56 -16.82
N VAL A 520 13.88 8.52 -18.03
CA VAL A 520 14.37 7.31 -18.68
C VAL A 520 15.80 7.57 -19.11
N TRP A 521 16.70 6.64 -18.83
CA TRP A 521 18.10 6.74 -19.21
C TRP A 521 18.66 5.44 -19.75
N SER A 522 19.77 5.57 -20.46
CA SER A 522 20.50 4.52 -21.16
C SER A 522 21.94 4.96 -21.33
N SER A 523 22.87 4.02 -21.50
CA SER A 523 24.30 4.28 -21.72
C SER A 523 24.67 4.12 -23.20
N VAL A 524 25.71 4.85 -23.64
CA VAL A 524 26.38 4.63 -24.92
C VAL A 524 27.87 4.77 -24.74
N SER A 525 28.60 3.69 -25.00
CA SER A 525 30.05 3.69 -24.97
C SER A 525 30.60 4.30 -26.27
N ARG A 526 31.69 5.06 -26.18
CA ARG A 526 32.40 5.66 -27.31
C ARG A 526 33.88 5.39 -27.13
N THR A 527 34.50 4.75 -28.12
CA THR A 527 35.93 4.44 -28.03
C THR A 527 36.72 5.55 -28.71
N ASN A 528 37.70 6.09 -27.99
CA ASN A 528 38.69 6.99 -28.55
C ASN A 528 39.68 6.19 -29.38
N VAL A 529 39.64 6.35 -30.70
CA VAL A 529 40.46 5.55 -31.63
C VAL A 529 41.96 5.75 -31.38
N TRP A 530 42.37 6.91 -30.86
CA TRP A 530 43.78 7.28 -30.68
C TRP A 530 44.37 6.75 -29.37
N TYR A 531 43.58 6.79 -28.30
CA TYR A 531 44.06 6.44 -26.96
C TYR A 531 43.55 5.08 -26.47
N GLY A 532 42.62 4.46 -27.20
CA GLY A 532 42.07 3.14 -26.88
C GLY A 532 41.23 3.10 -25.59
N TYR A 533 40.89 4.25 -25.00
CA TYR A 533 39.96 4.29 -23.87
C TYR A 533 38.52 4.46 -24.37
N THR A 534 37.59 3.91 -23.61
CA THR A 534 36.15 4.01 -23.86
C THR A 534 35.55 5.02 -22.89
N GLU A 535 34.83 6.00 -23.41
CA GLU A 535 34.05 6.97 -22.64
C GLU A 535 32.58 6.58 -22.71
N GLU A 536 31.91 6.53 -21.56
CA GLU A 536 30.48 6.31 -21.51
C GLU A 536 29.74 7.65 -21.55
N LYS A 537 28.76 7.76 -22.44
CA LYS A 537 27.88 8.93 -22.49
C LYS A 537 26.45 8.50 -22.19
N GLN A 538 25.95 8.94 -21.04
CA GLN A 538 24.55 8.75 -20.67
C GLN A 538 23.61 9.51 -21.61
N ILE A 539 22.52 8.85 -21.97
CA ILE A 539 21.35 9.45 -22.62
C ILE A 539 20.28 9.53 -21.56
N GLN A 540 19.89 10.73 -21.18
CA GLN A 540 18.86 10.95 -20.19
C GLN A 540 17.72 11.78 -20.79
N VAL A 541 16.50 11.33 -20.55
CA VAL A 541 15.29 12.11 -20.80
C VAL A 541 14.57 12.22 -19.48
N GLY A 542 14.57 13.42 -18.89
CA GLY A 542 14.02 13.66 -17.56
C GLY A 542 13.26 14.97 -17.48
N GLY A 543 12.17 14.98 -16.71
CA GLY A 543 11.44 16.20 -16.46
C GLY A 543 10.04 16.01 -15.90
N PRO A 544 9.20 17.06 -15.94
CA PRO A 544 7.84 16.98 -15.48
C PRO A 544 7.01 16.04 -16.36
N MET A 545 6.03 15.43 -15.73
CA MET A 545 5.16 14.42 -16.32
C MET A 545 3.72 14.66 -15.89
N VAL A 546 2.79 14.53 -16.84
CA VAL A 546 1.36 14.39 -16.59
C VAL A 546 0.92 13.09 -17.23
N SER A 547 0.33 12.21 -16.44
CA SER A 547 0.00 10.86 -16.86
C SER A 547 -1.50 10.63 -16.97
N ALA A 548 -1.86 9.63 -17.76
CA ALA A 548 -3.24 9.13 -17.84
C ALA A 548 -3.23 7.61 -17.98
N GLY A 549 -4.28 6.97 -17.48
CA GLY A 549 -4.44 5.53 -17.62
C GLY A 549 -5.87 5.07 -17.49
N VAL A 550 -6.07 3.81 -17.85
CA VAL A 550 -7.36 3.14 -17.84
C VAL A 550 -7.20 1.81 -17.14
N ARG A 551 -8.16 1.49 -16.26
CA ARG A 551 -8.29 0.19 -15.60
C ARG A 551 -9.63 -0.41 -15.97
N TYR A 552 -9.62 -1.65 -16.42
CA TYR A 552 -10.83 -2.40 -16.73
C TYR A 552 -10.82 -3.74 -16.02
N ARG A 553 -11.95 -4.11 -15.41
CA ARG A 553 -12.15 -5.42 -14.81
C ARG A 553 -13.24 -6.14 -15.58
N PHE A 554 -12.96 -7.33 -16.09
CA PHE A 554 -13.99 -8.18 -16.69
C PHE A 554 -14.10 -9.50 -15.95
N GLY A 555 -15.34 -9.96 -15.78
CA GLY A 555 -15.61 -11.24 -15.14
C GLY A 555 -15.32 -12.37 -16.10
N LEU A 556 -14.70 -13.43 -15.58
CA LEU A 556 -14.78 -14.72 -16.22
C LEU A 556 -16.08 -15.33 -15.69
N GLU A 557 -17.17 -15.16 -16.43
CA GLU A 557 -18.43 -15.82 -16.06
C GLU A 557 -18.18 -17.32 -16.01
N ASP A 558 -18.39 -17.90 -14.83
CA ASP A 558 -18.39 -19.34 -14.67
C ASP A 558 -19.65 -19.86 -15.36
N ARG A 559 -19.54 -20.17 -16.67
CA ARG A 559 -20.64 -20.72 -17.48
C ARG A 559 -21.25 -21.98 -16.88
N ARG A 560 -20.62 -22.57 -15.85
CA ARG A 560 -21.15 -23.70 -15.09
C ARG A 560 -22.36 -23.34 -14.24
N ALA A 561 -22.53 -22.09 -13.80
CA ALA A 561 -23.68 -21.66 -12.99
C ALA A 561 -24.95 -21.38 -13.81
N ALA A 562 -24.88 -21.41 -15.14
CA ALA A 562 -26.01 -21.17 -16.05
C ALA A 562 -26.57 -22.46 -16.69
N ARG A 563 -26.08 -23.63 -16.25
CA ARG A 563 -26.62 -24.95 -16.59
C ARG A 563 -27.14 -25.59 -15.31
#